data_AF-G9ELA0-F1
#
_entry.id   AF-G9ELA0-F1
#
_cell.length_a   1.000
_cell.length_b   1.000
_cell.length_c   1.000
_cell.angle_alpha   90.00
_cell.angle_beta   90.00
_cell.angle_gamma   90.00
#
_symmetry.space_group_name_H-M   'P 1'
#
loop_
_entity.id
_entity.type
_entity.pdbx_description
1 polymer ?
#
loop_
_entity_poly.entity_id
_entity_poly.type
_entity_poly.pdbx_seq_one_letter_code
_entity_poly.pdbx_strand_id
1 'polypeptide(L)'
;MKIDSGIAVAAQTCLNPQLSQMAIAIAQKIGITYVANVQFKADQNGQFKLLEINPRFPGTLPLTAAAGIDIPQLLIDDILGKQFAAQLLPFKELMVVRYWTEHFLAIEEWGALCPR
;
A
#
# COMPACT_ATOMS: atom_id res chain seq x y z
N MET A 1 -2.94 3.63 13.28
CA MET A 1 -1.86 4.09 12.37
C MET A 1 -1.39 5.47 12.82
N LYS A 2 -0.08 5.71 12.84
CA LYS A 2 0.51 7.02 13.06
C LYS A 2 1.05 7.53 11.72
N ILE A 3 0.74 8.79 11.41
CA ILE A 3 1.14 9.47 10.19
C ILE A 3 1.99 10.67 10.59
N ASP A 4 3.08 10.89 9.87
CA ASP A 4 3.92 12.08 9.98
C ASP A 4 4.24 12.58 8.57
N SER A 5 4.00 13.86 8.30
CA SER A 5 4.27 14.51 7.02
C SER A 5 3.70 13.77 5.80
N GLY A 6 2.49 13.21 5.95
CA GLY A 6 1.80 12.45 4.89
C GLY A 6 2.27 10.99 4.73
N ILE A 7 3.22 10.53 5.55
CA ILE A 7 3.78 9.18 5.49
C ILE A 7 3.32 8.35 6.69
N ALA A 8 2.98 7.10 6.42
CA ALA A 8 2.74 6.07 7.44
C ALA A 8 4.02 5.74 8.22
N VAL A 9 4.18 6.30 9.43
CA VAL A 9 5.35 6.04 10.28
C VAL A 9 5.13 4.86 11.24
N ALA A 10 3.88 4.57 11.63
CA ALA A 10 3.57 3.33 12.31
C ALA A 10 2.23 2.77 11.84
N ALA A 11 2.21 1.51 11.40
CA ALA A 11 1.01 0.89 10.84
C ALA A 11 1.00 -0.62 11.09
N GLN A 12 -0.20 -1.19 11.09
CA GLN A 12 -0.43 -2.63 11.19
C GLN A 12 -1.13 -3.10 9.91
N THR A 13 -0.76 -4.26 9.40
CA THR A 13 -1.64 -5.03 8.50
C THR A 13 -2.66 -5.79 9.33
N CYS A 14 -3.93 -5.69 8.98
CA CYS A 14 -4.99 -6.45 9.60
C CYS A 14 -6.05 -6.82 8.58
N LEU A 15 -6.75 -7.93 8.82
CA LEU A 15 -7.91 -8.29 8.00
C LEU A 15 -9.17 -7.68 8.59
N ASN A 16 -9.77 -6.74 7.85
CA ASN A 16 -11.10 -6.23 8.15
C ASN A 16 -12.07 -6.63 7.02
N PRO A 17 -12.98 -7.60 7.24
CA PRO A 17 -13.87 -8.09 6.20
C PRO A 17 -14.78 -7.00 5.62
N GLN A 18 -15.28 -6.09 6.46
CA GLN A 18 -16.14 -4.98 6.02
C GLN A 18 -15.39 -4.04 5.08
N LEU A 19 -14.19 -3.58 5.46
CA LEU A 19 -13.36 -2.72 4.60
C LEU A 19 -12.96 -3.42 3.30
N SER A 20 -12.65 -4.72 3.37
CA SER A 20 -12.29 -5.51 2.18
C SER A 20 -13.45 -5.58 1.18
N GLN A 21 -14.66 -5.87 1.65
CA GLN A 21 -15.87 -5.89 0.81
C GLN A 21 -16.18 -4.51 0.22
N MET A 22 -16.07 -3.45 1.03
CA MET A 22 -16.27 -2.07 0.56
C MET A 22 -15.25 -1.70 -0.53
N ALA A 23 -13.97 -2.04 -0.34
CA ALA A 23 -12.91 -1.77 -1.32
C ALA A 23 -13.15 -2.51 -2.64
N ILE A 24 -13.51 -3.80 -2.59
CA ILE A 24 -13.83 -4.60 -3.78
C ILE A 24 -15.01 -3.99 -4.53
N ALA A 25 -16.12 -3.67 -3.84
CA ALA A 25 -17.30 -3.11 -4.46
C ALA A 25 -17.02 -1.76 -5.15
N ILE A 26 -16.20 -0.91 -4.52
CA ILE A 26 -15.77 0.37 -5.09
C ILE A 26 -14.91 0.14 -6.33
N ALA A 27 -13.89 -0.72 -6.24
CA ALA A 27 -12.99 -1.02 -7.36
C ALA A 27 -13.75 -1.57 -8.58
N GLN A 28 -14.70 -2.48 -8.36
CA GLN A 28 -15.57 -3.02 -9.41
C GLN A 28 -16.45 -1.94 -10.03
N LYS A 29 -17.10 -1.11 -9.20
CA LYS A 29 -18.04 -0.08 -9.68
C LYS A 29 -17.38 0.96 -10.57
N ILE A 30 -16.14 1.34 -10.27
CA ILE A 30 -15.40 2.37 -11.02
C ILE A 30 -14.48 1.77 -12.09
N GLY A 31 -14.38 0.45 -12.19
CA GLY A 31 -13.58 -0.23 -13.21
C GLY A 31 -12.07 -0.17 -12.97
N ILE A 32 -11.60 -0.22 -11.71
CA ILE A 32 -10.17 -0.38 -11.44
C ILE A 32 -9.75 -1.80 -11.82
N THR A 33 -8.82 -1.90 -12.77
CA THR A 33 -8.22 -3.16 -13.23
C THR A 33 -6.73 -3.27 -12.92
N TYR A 34 -6.16 -2.29 -12.21
CA TYR A 34 -4.74 -2.22 -11.90
C TYR A 34 -4.55 -1.80 -10.43
N VAL A 35 -3.30 -1.57 -10.03
CA VAL A 35 -2.97 -1.22 -8.64
C VAL A 35 -3.68 0.06 -8.20
N ALA A 36 -4.44 -0.04 -7.10
CA ALA A 36 -5.01 1.11 -6.44
C ALA A 36 -5.01 0.94 -4.91
N ASN A 37 -4.87 2.06 -4.21
CA ASN A 37 -5.03 2.15 -2.78
C ASN A 37 -6.36 2.85 -2.44
N VAL A 38 -7.30 2.08 -1.87
CA VAL A 38 -8.61 2.57 -1.43
C VAL A 38 -8.55 2.85 0.06
N GLN A 39 -8.73 4.12 0.44
CA GLN A 39 -8.56 4.55 1.82
C GLN A 39 -9.89 4.90 2.46
N PHE A 40 -10.08 4.45 3.70
CA PHE A 40 -11.27 4.72 4.49
C PHE A 40 -10.90 5.38 5.80
N LYS A 41 -11.85 6.13 6.35
CA LYS A 41 -11.79 6.69 7.70
C LYS A 41 -13.08 6.40 8.44
N ALA A 42 -12.99 5.93 9.69
CA ALA A 42 -14.16 5.82 10.54
C ALA A 42 -14.63 7.21 10.98
N ASP A 43 -15.93 7.45 10.94
CA ASP A 43 -16.55 8.60 11.57
C ASP A 43 -16.63 8.45 13.10
N GLN A 44 -17.20 9.46 13.77
CA GLN A 44 -17.35 9.48 15.23
C GLN A 44 -18.21 8.33 15.79
N ASN A 45 -19.03 7.69 14.95
CA ASN A 45 -19.87 6.55 15.32
C ASN A 45 -19.23 5.21 14.93
N GLY A 46 -17.99 5.22 14.44
CA GLY A 46 -17.27 4.04 13.99
C GLY A 46 -17.66 3.56 12.58
N GLN A 47 -18.47 4.31 11.82
CA GLN A 47 -18.81 3.92 10.45
C GLN A 47 -17.70 4.33 9.49
N PHE A 48 -17.19 3.37 8.72
CA PHE A 48 -16.20 3.65 7.69
C PHE A 48 -16.80 4.45 6.53
N LYS A 49 -16.13 5.53 6.14
CA LYS A 49 -16.42 6.36 4.96
C LYS A 49 -15.22 6.33 4.02
N LEU A 50 -15.47 6.33 2.71
CA LEU A 50 -14.43 6.47 1.71
C LEU A 50 -13.76 7.83 1.86
N LEU A 51 -12.43 7.84 2.00
CA LEU A 51 -11.63 9.05 2.09
C LEU A 51 -11.09 9.42 0.70
N GLU A 52 -10.37 8.50 0.07
CA GLU A 52 -9.77 8.70 -1.24
C GLU A 52 -9.47 7.37 -1.94
N ILE A 53 -9.29 7.44 -3.26
CA ILE A 53 -8.84 6.34 -4.11
C ILE A 53 -7.61 6.82 -4.85
N ASN A 54 -6.49 6.14 -4.67
CA ASN A 54 -5.24 6.46 -5.36
C ASN A 54 -4.92 5.36 -6.37
N PRO A 55 -5.08 5.58 -7.69
CA PRO A 55 -4.74 4.62 -8.74
C PRO A 55 -3.21 4.51 -8.95
N ARG A 56 -2.48 4.19 -7.88
CA ARG A 56 -1.01 4.05 -7.84
C ARG A 56 -0.58 3.22 -6.64
N PHE A 57 0.70 2.85 -6.61
CA PHE A 57 1.28 2.21 -5.43
C PHE A 57 1.17 3.09 -4.18
N PRO A 58 0.78 2.52 -3.02
CA PRO A 58 0.73 3.26 -1.77
C PRO A 58 2.13 3.44 -1.18
N GLY A 59 2.32 4.49 -0.37
CA GLY A 59 3.56 4.66 0.41
C GLY A 59 3.81 3.53 1.43
N THR A 60 2.76 2.78 1.76
CA THR A 60 2.82 1.57 2.60
C THR A 60 3.21 0.31 1.84
N LEU A 61 3.56 0.38 0.55
CA LEU A 61 3.95 -0.79 -0.25
C LEU A 61 5.03 -1.66 0.43
N PRO A 62 6.08 -1.13 1.08
CA PRO A 62 7.05 -1.96 1.80
C PRO A 62 6.42 -2.82 2.92
N LEU A 63 5.42 -2.30 3.62
CA LEU A 63 4.67 -3.05 4.64
C LEU A 63 3.86 -4.18 3.99
N THR A 64 3.20 -3.90 2.87
CA THR A 64 2.42 -4.89 2.11
C THR A 64 3.30 -6.03 1.57
N ALA A 65 4.48 -5.69 1.04
CA ALA A 65 5.47 -6.67 0.59
C ALA A 65 5.98 -7.52 1.75
N ALA A 66 6.34 -6.90 2.89
CA ALA A 66 6.76 -7.62 4.09
C ALA A 66 5.66 -8.56 4.64
N ALA A 67 4.38 -8.23 4.41
CA ALA A 67 3.24 -9.07 4.77
C ALA A 67 3.03 -10.26 3.82
N GLY A 68 3.83 -10.37 2.75
CA GLY A 68 3.82 -11.47 1.79
C GLY A 68 3.08 -11.18 0.49
N ILE A 69 2.67 -9.93 0.25
CA ILE A 69 1.97 -9.53 -0.98
C ILE A 69 2.89 -8.65 -1.83
N ASP A 70 3.46 -9.24 -2.88
CA ASP A 70 4.29 -8.54 -3.85
C ASP A 70 3.43 -7.94 -4.97
N ILE A 71 2.85 -6.75 -4.72
CA ILE A 71 1.98 -6.07 -5.69
C ILE A 71 2.71 -5.77 -7.02
N PRO A 72 3.97 -5.29 -7.05
CA PRO A 72 4.70 -5.12 -8.30
C PRO A 72 4.77 -6.40 -9.14
N GLN A 73 5.10 -7.54 -8.52
CA GLN A 73 5.15 -8.81 -9.25
C GLN A 73 3.76 -9.23 -9.75
N LEU A 74 2.70 -9.03 -8.95
CA LEU A 74 1.33 -9.28 -9.38
C LEU A 74 0.93 -8.43 -10.59
N LEU A 75 1.35 -7.16 -10.64
CA LEU A 75 1.10 -6.29 -11.80
C LEU A 75 1.85 -6.77 -13.05
N ILE A 76 3.11 -7.18 -12.89
CA ILE A 76 3.89 -7.76 -14.00
C ILE A 76 3.22 -9.03 -14.51
N ASP A 77 2.79 -9.90 -13.61
CA ASP A 77 2.11 -11.15 -13.93
C ASP A 77 0.80 -10.92 -14.68
N ASP A 78 0.04 -9.89 -14.30
CA ASP A 78 -1.20 -9.47 -14.98
C ASP A 78 -0.92 -8.96 -16.40
N ILE A 79 0.09 -8.11 -16.57
CA ILE A 79 0.52 -7.61 -17.89
C ILE A 79 0.96 -8.77 -18.81
N LEU A 80 1.57 -9.81 -18.23
CA LEU A 80 1.97 -11.03 -18.96
C LEU A 80 0.80 -12.01 -19.19
N GLY A 81 -0.41 -11.67 -18.77
CA GLY A 81 -1.61 -12.50 -18.97
C GLY A 81 -1.66 -13.75 -18.10
N LYS A 82 -0.94 -13.78 -16.97
CA LYS A 82 -1.06 -14.89 -16.01
C LYS A 82 -2.45 -14.84 -15.36
N GLN A 83 -2.97 -16.03 -15.04
CA GLN A 83 -4.26 -16.15 -14.38
C GLN A 83 -4.12 -16.03 -12.87
N PHE A 84 -5.04 -15.29 -12.25
CA PHE A 84 -5.15 -15.17 -10.81
C PHE A 84 -6.39 -15.90 -10.28
N ALA A 85 -6.29 -16.42 -9.07
CA ALA A 85 -7.47 -16.89 -8.35
C ALA A 85 -8.37 -15.70 -7.97
N ALA A 86 -9.69 -15.88 -8.00
CA ALA A 86 -10.65 -14.84 -7.64
C ALA A 86 -10.72 -14.54 -6.13
N GLN A 87 -9.95 -15.26 -5.31
CA GLN A 87 -9.93 -15.13 -3.87
C GLN A 87 -8.90 -14.11 -3.41
N LEU A 88 -9.15 -13.49 -2.25
CA LEU A 88 -8.17 -12.62 -1.61
C LEU A 88 -6.91 -13.40 -1.26
N LEU A 89 -5.74 -12.79 -1.52
CA LEU A 89 -4.46 -13.39 -1.19
C LEU A 89 -4.24 -13.35 0.34
N PRO A 90 -3.76 -14.45 0.94
CA PRO A 90 -3.43 -14.47 2.36
C PRO A 90 -2.21 -13.58 2.63
N PHE A 91 -2.21 -12.88 3.75
CA PHE A 91 -1.09 -12.06 4.20
C PHE A 91 -0.86 -12.22 5.70
N LYS A 92 0.33 -11.84 6.15
CA LYS A 92 0.70 -11.85 7.58
C LYS A 92 0.30 -10.53 8.24
N GLU A 93 -0.34 -10.61 9.40
CA GLU A 93 -0.52 -9.44 10.25
C GLU A 93 0.81 -9.07 10.92
N LEU A 94 1.26 -7.83 10.70
CA LEU A 94 2.52 -7.34 11.24
C LEU A 94 2.50 -5.83 11.41
N MET A 95 3.40 -5.34 12.26
CA MET A 95 3.62 -3.94 12.53
C MET A 95 4.84 -3.42 11.77
N VAL A 96 4.73 -2.23 11.20
CA VAL A 96 5.88 -1.43 10.80
C VAL A 96 6.01 -0.23 11.72
N VAL A 97 7.24 0.08 12.11
CA VAL A 97 7.63 1.36 12.70
C VAL A 97 8.80 1.87 11.87
N ARG A 98 8.62 3.02 11.22
CA ARG A 98 9.66 3.70 10.46
C ARG A 98 10.40 4.65 11.39
N TYR A 99 11.71 4.69 11.22
CA TYR A 99 12.60 5.63 11.87
C TYR A 99 13.55 6.21 10.83
N TRP A 100 14.08 7.38 11.12
CA TRP A 100 15.04 8.06 10.27
C TRP A 100 16.45 7.80 10.81
N THR A 101 17.40 7.71 9.89
CA THR A 101 18.83 7.61 10.18
C THR A 101 19.60 8.55 9.27
N GLU A 102 20.61 9.22 9.80
CA GLU A 102 21.54 10.02 9.02
C GLU A 102 22.56 9.10 8.33
N HIS A 103 22.75 9.29 7.03
CA HIS A 103 23.84 8.68 6.28
C HIS A 103 24.73 9.80 5.74
N PHE A 104 25.99 9.83 6.21
CA PHE A 104 26.98 10.83 5.80
C PHE A 104 27.85 10.25 4.69
N LEU A 105 27.82 10.88 3.51
CA LEU A 105 28.57 10.45 2.32
C LEU A 105 29.53 11.57 1.90
N ALA A 106 30.57 11.19 1.15
CA ALA A 106 31.41 12.16 0.47
C ALA A 106 30.61 12.89 -0.63
N ILE A 107 30.98 14.14 -0.94
CA ILE A 107 30.27 14.95 -1.95
C ILE A 107 30.38 14.30 -3.34
N GLU A 108 31.53 13.67 -3.62
CA GLU A 108 31.79 12.97 -4.87
C GLU A 108 30.88 11.76 -5.03
N GLU A 109 30.60 11.04 -3.94
CA GLU A 109 29.66 9.91 -3.92
C GLU A 109 28.23 10.39 -4.21
N TRP A 110 27.81 11.51 -3.62
CA TRP A 110 26.52 12.11 -3.94
C TRP A 110 26.40 12.48 -5.42
N GLY A 111 27.45 13.06 -6.02
CA GLY A 111 27.49 13.39 -7.44
C GLY A 111 27.35 12.17 -8.36
N ALA A 112 27.84 11.00 -7.94
CA ALA A 112 27.68 9.76 -8.67
C ALA A 112 26.26 9.15 -8.54
N LEU A 113 25.64 9.26 -7.35
CA LEU A 113 24.28 8.75 -7.09
C LEU A 113 23.18 9.63 -7.68
N CYS A 114 23.40 10.94 -7.73
CA CYS A 114 22.46 11.94 -8.25
C CYS A 114 23.12 12.78 -9.35
N PRO A 115 23.41 12.17 -10.53
CA PRO A 115 24.00 12.90 -11.64
C PRO A 115 23.06 14.03 -12.07
N ARG A 116 23.63 15.21 -12.30
CA ARG A 116 22.91 16.37 -12.84
C ARG A 116 22.58 16.19 -14.32
#